data_AF-A0A2V1DPK7-F1
#
_entry.id   AF-A0A2V1DPK7-F1
#
_cell.length_a   1.000
_cell.length_b   1.000
_cell.length_c   1.000
_cell.angle_alpha   90.00
_cell.angle_beta   90.00
_cell.angle_gamma   90.00
#
_symmetry.space_group_name_H-M   'P 1'
#
loop_
_entity.id
_entity.type
_entity.pdbx_description
1 polymer ?
#
loop_
_entity_poly.entity_id
_entity_poly.type
_entity_poly.pdbx_seq_one_letter_code
_entity_poly.pdbx_strand_id
1 'polypeptide(L)'
;MIIPIRCFSCGKVVGDLWEKYLDAIDGGKSDADAIDELNLQRYCCRRMILTHVDLIEKLLKYVPRPERVDTRRELRKEAEQRERENQRPATVMFRAGANNR
;
A
#
# COMPACT_ATOMS: atom_id res chain seq x y z
N MET A 1 -0.69 -11.48 10.56
CA MET A 1 -0.99 -10.09 10.99
C MET A 1 0.35 -9.39 11.05
N ILE A 2 0.40 -8.07 10.87
CA ILE A 2 1.66 -7.31 10.80
C ILE A 2 2.56 -7.60 12.02
N ILE A 3 3.88 -7.54 11.83
CA ILE A 3 4.88 -7.76 12.88
C ILE A 3 4.68 -6.79 14.05
N PRO A 4 4.85 -7.23 15.32
CA PRO A 4 4.75 -6.31 16.44
C PRO A 4 5.81 -5.20 16.37
N ILE A 5 5.39 -3.96 16.66
CA ILE A 5 6.25 -2.77 16.64
C ILE A 5 7.41 -2.92 17.66
N ARG A 6 7.12 -3.50 18.82
CA ARG A 6 8.08 -3.79 19.89
C ARG A 6 7.99 -5.25 20.32
N CYS A 7 9.10 -5.81 20.78
CA CYS A 7 9.10 -7.13 21.37
C CYS A 7 8.27 -7.18 22.66
N PHE A 8 7.41 -8.19 22.79
CA PHE A 8 6.54 -8.39 23.95
C PHE A 8 7.26 -8.62 25.28
N SER A 9 8.55 -8.96 25.27
CA SER A 9 9.32 -9.23 26.49
C SER A 9 10.31 -8.13 26.81
N CYS A 10 11.14 -7.74 25.84
CA CYS A 10 12.23 -6.79 26.05
C CYS A 10 11.82 -5.33 25.77
N GLY A 11 10.70 -5.09 25.08
CA GLY A 11 10.28 -3.75 24.67
C GLY A 11 11.17 -3.08 23.59
N LYS A 12 12.23 -3.75 23.13
CA LYS A 12 13.06 -3.30 21.99
C LYS A 12 12.18 -3.13 20.76
N VAL A 13 12.44 -2.10 19.96
CA VAL A 13 11.79 -1.88 18.66
C VAL A 13 12.24 -2.99 17.70
N VAL A 14 11.28 -3.61 17.03
CA VAL A 14 11.50 -4.74 16.09
C VAL A 14 10.80 -4.51 14.74
N GLY A 15 9.77 -3.66 14.70
CA GLY A 15 8.97 -3.49 13.48
C GLY A 15 9.73 -2.94 12.26
N ASP A 16 10.84 -2.23 12.47
CA ASP A 16 11.71 -1.69 11.42
C ASP A 16 12.69 -2.73 10.82
N LEU A 17 12.84 -3.89 11.46
CA LEU A 17 13.82 -4.90 11.09
C LEU A 17 13.25 -5.99 10.17
N TRP A 18 11.92 -6.07 10.03
CA TRP A 18 11.25 -7.12 9.26
C TRP A 18 11.58 -7.10 7.77
N GLU A 19 11.53 -5.93 7.15
CA GLU A 19 11.84 -5.79 5.71
C GLU A 19 13.30 -6.18 5.43
N LYS A 20 14.23 -5.76 6.28
CA LYS A 20 15.66 -6.13 6.18
C LYS A 20 15.89 -7.64 6.32
N TYR A 21 15.09 -8.31 7.16
CA TYR A 21 15.12 -9.75 7.30
C TYR A 21 14.67 -10.44 6.00
N LEU A 22 13.56 -9.99 5.41
CA LEU A 22 13.06 -10.52 4.14
C LEU A 22 14.08 -10.34 3.01
N ASP A 23 14.66 -9.15 2.87
CA ASP A 23 15.70 -8.87 1.86
C ASP A 23 16.92 -9.81 2.02
N ALA A 24 17.30 -10.13 3.26
CA ALA A 24 18.40 -11.05 3.54
C ALA A 24 18.07 -12.50 3.15
N ILE A 25 16.84 -12.96 3.41
CA ILE A 25 16.36 -14.29 3.05
C ILE A 25 16.20 -14.42 1.53
N ASP A 26 15.64 -13.41 0.87
CA ASP A 26 15.52 -13.37 -0.59
C ASP A 26 16.88 -13.34 -1.28
N GLY A 27 17.89 -12.78 -0.60
CA GLY A 27 19.31 -12.86 -0.98
C GLY A 27 19.95 -14.25 -0.78
N GLY A 28 19.22 -15.23 -0.26
CA GLY A 28 19.68 -16.61 -0.07
C GLY A 28 20.50 -16.86 1.20
N LYS A 29 20.49 -15.95 2.17
CA LYS A 29 21.15 -16.16 3.47
C LYS A 29 20.34 -17.14 4.33
N SER A 30 21.03 -17.81 5.26
CA SER A 30 20.36 -18.65 6.26
C SER A 30 19.64 -17.79 7.31
N ASP A 31 18.55 -18.31 7.89
CA ASP A 31 17.79 -17.62 8.94
C ASP A 31 18.65 -17.18 10.13
N ALA A 32 19.65 -17.99 10.49
CA ALA A 32 20.56 -17.69 11.59
C ALA A 32 21.43 -16.48 11.28
N ASP A 33 22.08 -16.48 10.12
CA ASP A 33 22.98 -15.41 9.69
C ASP A 33 22.21 -14.10 9.46
N ALA A 34 21.01 -14.17 8.87
CA ALA A 34 20.14 -13.02 8.65
C ALA A 34 19.76 -12.33 9.96
N ILE A 35 19.51 -13.09 11.04
CA ILE A 35 19.15 -12.51 12.34
C ILE A 35 20.35 -11.91 13.07
N ASP A 36 21.52 -12.53 12.89
CA ASP A 36 22.77 -12.02 13.47
C ASP A 36 23.12 -10.65 12.86
N GLU A 37 22.88 -10.46 11.56
CA GLU A 37 23.06 -9.18 10.87
C GLU A 37 22.14 -8.06 11.40
N LEU A 38 20.94 -8.41 11.88
CA LEU A 38 19.98 -7.47 12.50
C LEU A 38 20.37 -7.04 13.93
N ASN A 39 21.49 -7.52 14.46
CA ASN A 39 22.01 -7.17 15.80
C ASN A 39 20.99 -7.41 16.92
N LEU A 40 20.19 -8.49 16.82
CA LEU A 40 19.27 -8.92 17.87
C LEU A 40 20.00 -9.82 18.87
N GLN A 41 20.49 -9.27 19.98
CA GLN A 41 21.27 -10.08 20.94
C GLN A 41 20.42 -11.00 21.84
N ARG A 42 19.19 -10.61 22.18
CA ARG A 42 18.33 -11.38 23.10
C ARG A 42 17.40 -12.31 22.33
N TYR A 43 17.30 -13.57 22.76
CA TYR A 43 16.40 -14.58 22.20
C TYR A 43 14.94 -14.12 22.13
N CYS A 44 14.49 -13.33 23.13
CA CYS A 44 13.12 -12.87 23.21
C CYS A 44 12.76 -11.87 22.10
N CYS A 45 13.73 -11.11 21.59
CA CYS A 45 13.52 -10.18 20.49
C CYS A 45 13.70 -10.94 19.14
N ARG A 46 14.60 -11.96 19.07
CA ARG A 46 14.75 -12.84 17.88
C ARG A 46 13.49 -13.63 17.54
N ARG A 47 12.81 -14.18 18.56
CA ARG A 47 11.57 -14.95 18.35
C ARG A 47 10.47 -14.14 17.65
N MET A 48 10.48 -12.81 17.81
CA MET A 48 9.48 -11.93 17.18
C MET A 48 9.62 -11.87 15.66
N ILE A 49 10.83 -12.11 15.12
CA ILE A 49 11.10 -12.16 13.68
C ILE A 49 10.92 -13.62 13.20
N LEU A 50 11.58 -14.58 13.85
CA LEU A 50 11.59 -15.99 13.43
C LEU A 50 10.22 -16.63 13.30
N THR A 51 9.32 -16.35 14.25
CA THR A 51 8.01 -16.99 14.30
C THR A 51 6.90 -16.11 13.74
N HIS A 52 7.25 -14.98 13.11
CA HIS A 52 6.26 -14.08 12.55
C HIS A 52 5.67 -14.68 11.26
N VAL A 53 4.35 -14.58 11.12
CA VAL A 53 3.65 -14.94 9.89
C VAL A 53 2.77 -13.77 9.47
N ASP A 54 3.12 -13.17 8.33
CA ASP A 54 2.35 -12.04 7.84
C ASP A 54 1.08 -12.44 7.09
N LEU A 55 0.01 -12.62 7.88
CA LEU A 55 -1.33 -12.86 7.33
C LEU A 55 -1.99 -11.62 6.70
N ILE A 56 -1.43 -10.40 6.79
CA ILE A 56 -2.13 -9.19 6.31
C ILE A 56 -2.40 -9.26 4.80
N GLU A 57 -1.43 -9.74 4.03
CA GLU A 57 -1.53 -9.85 2.57
C GLU A 57 -2.68 -10.77 2.13
N LYS A 58 -2.95 -11.81 2.92
CA LYS A 58 -4.05 -12.74 2.67
C LYS A 58 -5.39 -12.12 3.07
N LEU A 59 -5.44 -11.38 4.18
CA LEU A 59 -6.66 -10.75 4.68
C LEU A 59 -7.12 -9.56 3.83
N LEU A 60 -6.19 -8.79 3.25
CA LEU A 60 -6.51 -7.67 2.34
C LEU A 60 -7.32 -8.07 1.10
N LYS A 61 -7.41 -9.36 0.79
CA LYS A 61 -8.24 -9.90 -0.31
C LYS A 61 -9.73 -9.93 0.04
N TYR A 62 -10.08 -9.87 1.32
CA TYR A 62 -11.46 -10.07 1.81
C TYR A 62 -12.10 -8.78 2.32
N VAL A 63 -11.62 -7.60 1.89
CA VAL A 63 -12.23 -6.32 2.26
C VAL A 63 -13.72 -6.38 1.88
N PRO A 64 -14.65 -6.33 2.87
CA PRO A 64 -16.07 -6.31 2.55
C PRO A 64 -16.36 -5.06 1.72
N ARG A 65 -17.18 -5.27 0.68
CA ARG A 65 -17.56 -4.38 -0.42
C ARG A 65 -17.37 -2.86 -0.14
N PRO A 66 -16.76 -2.10 -1.08
CA PRO A 66 -16.33 -0.73 -0.84
C PRO A 66 -17.50 0.25 -0.91
N GLU A 67 -18.31 0.40 0.13
CA GLU A 67 -19.26 1.53 0.15
C GLU A 67 -18.56 2.90 0.29
N ARG A 68 -17.25 2.94 0.54
CA ARG A 68 -16.50 4.20 0.75
C ARG A 68 -15.21 4.39 -0.04
N VAL A 69 -14.76 3.41 -0.83
CA VAL A 69 -13.51 3.55 -1.62
C VAL A 69 -13.79 4.01 -3.05
N ASP A 70 -15.01 3.76 -3.56
CA ASP A 70 -15.40 4.20 -4.89
C ASP A 70 -15.54 5.72 -4.97
N THR A 71 -15.94 6.39 -3.87
CA THR A 71 -16.11 7.85 -3.85
C THR A 71 -14.85 8.59 -4.29
N ARG A 72 -13.65 8.19 -3.86
CA ARG A 72 -12.42 8.95 -4.22
C ARG A 72 -11.97 8.70 -5.66
N ARG A 73 -12.22 7.51 -6.22
CA ARG A 73 -11.93 7.20 -7.64
C ARG A 73 -13.00 7.77 -8.56
N GLU A 74 -14.26 7.72 -8.15
CA GLU A 74 -15.40 8.33 -8.84
C GLU A 74 -15.28 9.86 -8.83
N LEU A 75 -15.00 10.50 -7.70
CA LEU A 75 -14.76 11.95 -7.63
C LEU A 75 -13.56 12.37 -8.49
N ARG A 76 -12.52 11.55 -8.60
CA ARG A 76 -11.39 11.80 -9.52
C ARG A 76 -11.85 11.69 -10.99
N LYS A 77 -12.60 10.65 -11.34
CA LYS A 77 -13.16 10.47 -12.69
C LYS A 77 -14.15 11.59 -13.04
N GLU A 78 -15.00 12.00 -12.11
CA GLU A 78 -15.94 13.11 -12.27
C GLU A 78 -15.22 14.46 -12.41
N ALA A 79 -14.16 14.70 -11.63
CA ALA A 79 -13.32 15.89 -11.79
C ALA A 79 -12.65 15.93 -13.17
N GLU A 80 -12.06 14.81 -13.61
CA GLU A 80 -11.46 14.67 -14.94
C GLU A 80 -12.51 14.82 -16.07
N GLN A 81 -13.75 14.36 -15.85
CA GLN A 81 -14.84 14.45 -16.82
C GLN A 81 -15.41 15.87 -16.91
N ARG A 82 -15.53 16.57 -15.78
CA ARG A 82 -15.89 18.00 -15.72
C ARG A 82 -14.82 18.87 -16.37
N GLU A 83 -13.54 18.57 -16.18
CA GLU A 83 -12.44 19.24 -16.86
C GLU A 83 -12.52 19.02 -18.38
N ARG A 84 -12.75 17.79 -18.84
CA ARG A 84 -12.94 17.48 -20.28
C ARG A 84 -14.18 18.13 -20.90
N GLU A 85 -15.28 18.26 -20.15
CA GLU A 85 -16.47 18.96 -20.62
C GLU A 85 -16.25 20.48 -20.70
N ASN A 86 -15.55 21.06 -19.73
CA ASN A 86 -15.22 22.49 -19.73
C ASN A 86 -14.12 22.85 -20.76
N GLN A 87 -13.34 21.85 -21.21
CA GLN A 87 -12.37 21.98 -22.31
C GLN A 87 -12.98 21.78 -23.70
N ARG A 88 -14.29 21.47 -23.81
CA ARG A 88 -14.99 21.51 -25.11
C ARG A 88 -15.02 22.98 -25.55
N PRO A 89 -14.33 23.36 -26.63
CA PRO A 89 -14.34 24.74 -27.06
C PRO A 89 -15.78 25.11 -27.44
N ALA A 90 -16.17 26.36 -27.21
CA ALA A 90 -17.47 26.96 -27.56
C ALA A 90 -17.73 27.00 -29.09
N THR A 91 -17.26 26.01 -29.84
CA THR A 91 -17.25 25.94 -31.31
C THR A 91 -18.48 25.20 -31.87
N VAL A 92 -19.31 24.57 -31.03
CA VAL A 92 -20.56 23.91 -31.48
C VAL A 92 -21.81 24.80 -31.30
N MET A 93 -21.64 26.09 -30.96
CA MET A 93 -22.75 27.06 -30.83
C MET A 93 -22.75 28.16 -31.91
N PHE A 94 -22.08 27.96 -33.06
CA PHE A 94 -22.12 28.92 -34.18
C PHE A 94 -22.10 28.20 -35.54
N ARG A 95 -23.17 27.46 -35.88
CA ARG A 95 -23.44 27.05 -37.28
C ARG A 95 -24.92 26.74 -37.57
N ALA A 96 -25.83 27.47 -36.91
CA ALA A 96 -27.22 27.58 -37.35
C ALA A 96 -27.53 29.06 -37.54
N GLY A 97 -27.62 29.50 -38.80
CA GLY A 97 -28.08 30.84 -39.17
C GLY A 97 -27.02 31.75 -39.80
N ALA A 98 -26.75 31.53 -41.09
CA ALA A 98 -26.45 32.57 -42.09
C ALA A 98 -26.02 31.91 -43.42
N ASN A 99 -26.93 31.76 -44.38
CA ASN A 99 -26.97 32.65 -45.55
C ASN A 99 -28.09 32.21 -46.50
N ASN A 100 -28.86 33.21 -46.90
CA ASN A 100 -29.89 33.19 -47.92
C ASN A 100 -29.21 33.26 -49.29
N ARG A 101 -29.16 32.14 -50.03
CA ARG A 101 -29.08 32.11 -51.50
C ARG A 101 -29.45 30.74 -52.03
#